data_AF-A0A3Q7GT56-F1
#
_entry.id   AF-A0A3Q7GT56-F1
#
_cell.length_a   1.000
_cell.length_b   1.000
_cell.length_c   1.000
_cell.angle_alpha   90.00
_cell.angle_beta   90.00
_cell.angle_gamma   90.00
#
_symmetry.space_group_name_H-M   'P 1'
#
loop_
_entity.id
_entity.type
_entity.pdbx_description
1 polymer ?
#
loop_
_entity_poly.entity_id
_entity_poly.type
_entity_poly.pdbx_seq_one_letter_code
_entity_poly.pdbx_strand_id
1 'polypeptide(L)' 'MLNHPLAGLLGLGSLSRAGHQVHVSLPINQFLNAGVDPKEIPLPHEFILNRDLLAQLYPSFAEGVQDYVRDH' A
#
# COMPACT_ATOMS: atom_id res chain seq x y z
N MET A 1 -11.62 -18.31 24.52
CA MET A 1 -10.19 -17.96 24.72
C MET A 1 -9.34 -17.98 23.44
N LEU A 2 -9.85 -18.41 22.27
CA LEU A 2 -9.09 -18.43 21.01
C LEU A 2 -9.28 -17.18 20.13
N ASN A 3 -10.33 -16.38 20.34
CA ASN A 3 -10.66 -15.28 19.41
C ASN A 3 -9.66 -14.12 19.44
N HIS A 4 -9.12 -13.75 20.61
CA HIS A 4 -8.22 -12.61 20.75
C HIS A 4 -6.79 -12.87 20.20
N PRO A 5 -6.15 -14.03 20.47
CA PRO A 5 -4.83 -14.32 19.90
C PRO A 5 -4.87 -14.58 18.38
N LEU A 6 -5.91 -15.24 17.88
CA LEU A 6 -6.07 -15.45 16.43
C LEU A 6 -6.35 -14.12 15.70
N ALA A 7 -7.28 -13.31 16.21
CA ALA A 7 -7.58 -12.01 15.61
C ALA A 7 -6.38 -11.04 15.72
N GLY A 8 -5.62 -11.09 16.81
CA GLY A 8 -4.41 -10.31 16.98
C GLY A 8 -3.28 -10.75 16.04
N LEU A 9 -2.87 -12.01 16.13
CA LEU A 9 -1.70 -12.51 15.41
C LEU A 9 -1.96 -12.66 13.91
N LEU A 10 -3.11 -13.23 13.53
CA LEU A 10 -3.43 -13.46 12.11
C LEU A 10 -4.15 -12.26 11.50
N GLY A 11 -5.05 -11.60 12.23
CA GLY A 11 -5.80 -10.44 11.73
C GLY A 11 -4.93 -9.17 11.67
N LEU A 12 -4.47 -8.64 12.81
CA LEU A 12 -3.63 -7.42 12.78
C LEU A 12 -2.28 -7.64 12.08
N GLY A 13 -1.71 -8.85 12.17
CA GLY A 13 -0.50 -9.21 11.43
C GLY A 13 -0.68 -9.15 9.91
N SER A 14 -1.78 -9.72 9.40
CA SER A 14 -2.08 -9.65 7.95
C SER A 14 -2.47 -8.25 7.50
N LEU A 15 -3.21 -7.49 8.31
CA LEU A 15 -3.57 -6.09 8.00
C LEU A 15 -2.34 -5.19 7.93
N SER A 16 -1.42 -5.30 8.89
CA SER A 16 -0.17 -4.54 8.89
C SER A 16 0.71 -4.90 7.69
N ARG A 17 0.81 -6.20 7.36
CA ARG A 17 1.52 -6.68 6.17
C ARG A 17 0.89 -6.16 4.88
N ALA A 18 -0.43 -6.21 4.76
CA ALA A 18 -1.16 -5.71 3.59
C ALA A 18 -0.95 -4.20 3.41
N GLY A 19 -1.05 -3.41 4.47
CA GLY A 19 -0.76 -1.98 4.44
C GLY A 19 0.67 -1.69 3.96
N HIS A 20 1.66 -2.39 4.51
CA HIS A 20 3.04 -2.25 4.06
C HIS A 20 3.23 -2.66 2.58
N GLN A 21 2.60 -3.75 2.13
CA GLN A 21 2.69 -4.19 0.73
C GLN A 21 2.09 -3.17 -0.23
N VAL A 22 0.93 -2.61 0.10
CA VAL A 22 0.21 -1.65 -0.74
C VAL A 22 0.95 -0.31 -0.84
N HIS A 23 1.55 0.17 0.27
CA HIS A 23 2.22 1.47 0.29
C HIS A 23 3.71 1.43 -0.08
N VAL A 24 4.40 0.30 0.07
CA VAL A 24 5.85 0.20 -0.14
C VAL A 24 6.20 -0.79 -1.25
N SER A 25 5.78 -2.05 -1.11
CA SER A 25 6.23 -3.11 -2.02
C SER A 25 5.64 -2.99 -3.43
N LEU A 26 4.34 -2.68 -3.55
CA LEU A 26 3.65 -2.54 -4.84
C LEU A 26 4.23 -1.41 -5.70
N PRO A 27 4.37 -0.18 -5.18
CA PRO A 27 4.90 0.94 -5.97
C PRO A 27 6.33 0.66 -6.45
N ILE A 28 7.21 0.21 -5.55
CA ILE A 28 8.62 -0.06 -5.87
C ILE A 28 8.74 -1.19 -6.91
N ASN A 29 8.00 -2.29 -6.72
CA ASN A 29 8.05 -3.39 -7.68
C ASN A 29 7.52 -2.98 -9.06
N GLN A 30 6.55 -2.08 -9.13
CA GLN A 30 6.03 -1.60 -10.40
C GLN A 30 7.05 -0.73 -11.14
N PHE A 31 7.78 0.15 -10.44
CA PHE A 31 8.90 0.89 -11.02
C PHE A 31 10.06 -0.02 -11.46
N LEU A 32 10.39 -1.03 -10.65
CA LEU A 32 11.41 -2.03 -11.01
C LEU A 32 11.00 -2.84 -12.24
N ASN A 33 9.72 -3.23 -12.34
CA ASN A 33 9.19 -3.93 -13.52
C ASN A 33 9.13 -3.03 -14.77
N ALA A 34 8.98 -1.72 -14.59
CA ALA A 34 9.06 -0.73 -15.67
C ALA A 34 10.50 -0.45 -16.13
N GLY A 35 11.51 -1.03 -15.48
CA GLY A 35 12.92 -0.87 -15.84
C GLY A 35 13.53 0.46 -15.38
N VAL A 36 12.94 1.14 -14.40
CA VAL A 36 13.49 2.37 -13.82
C VAL A 36 14.72 2.04 -12.98
N ASP A 37 15.78 2.84 -13.10
CA ASP A 37 16.99 2.64 -12.30
C ASP A 37 16.64 2.79 -10.81
N PRO A 38 17.12 1.89 -9.92
CA PRO A 38 16.81 1.94 -8.50
C PRO A 38 17.14 3.27 -7.80
N LYS A 39 18.03 4.09 -8.36
CA LYS A 39 18.38 5.42 -7.83
C LYS A 39 17.39 6.51 -8.22
N GLU A 40 16.62 6.30 -9.28
CA GLU A 40 15.57 7.21 -9.75
C GLU A 40 14.21 6.88 -9.12
N ILE A 41 14.08 5.72 -8.47
CA ILE A 41 12.85 5.33 -7.76
C ILE A 41 12.69 6.24 -6.52
N PRO A 42 11.54 6.91 -6.37
CA PRO A 42 11.24 7.69 -5.17
C PRO A 42 11.38 6.87 -3.89
N LEU A 43 11.74 7.53 -2.80
CA LEU A 43 11.94 6.84 -1.53
C LEU A 43 10.58 6.36 -0.96
N PRO A 44 10.56 5.26 -0.18
CA PRO A 44 9.33 4.71 0.38
C PRO A 44 8.44 5.71 1.13
N HIS A 45 9.05 6.69 1.80
CA HIS A 45 8.32 7.73 2.54
C HIS A 45 7.71 8.79 1.61
N GLU A 46 8.26 9.01 0.42
CA GLU A 46 7.69 9.93 -0.57
C GLU A 46 6.38 9.38 -1.14
N PHE A 47 6.25 8.06 -1.28
CA PHE A 47 4.99 7.43 -1.67
C PHE A 47 3.89 7.56 -0.61
N ILE A 48 4.25 7.67 0.67
CA ILE A 48 3.30 7.85 1.77
C ILE A 48 2.85 9.32 1.85
N LEU A 49 3.77 10.26 1.65
CA LEU A 49 3.49 11.70 1.76
C LEU A 49 2.86 12.27 0.48
N ASN A 50 3.22 11.74 -0.67
CA ASN A 50 2.77 12.24 -1.97
C ASN A 50 1.83 11.23 -2.64
N ARG A 51 0.53 11.41 -2.37
CA ARG A 51 -0.55 10.61 -2.95
C ARG A 51 -0.59 10.71 -4.48
N ASP A 52 -0.12 11.81 -5.06
CA ASP A 52 -0.13 12.01 -6.52
C ASP A 52 0.84 11.06 -7.23
N LEU A 53 1.93 10.64 -6.58
CA LEU A 53 2.83 9.61 -7.11
C LEU A 53 2.10 8.26 -7.18
N LEU A 54 1.35 7.89 -6.14
CA LEU A 54 0.55 6.66 -6.14
C LEU A 54 -0.61 6.73 -7.14
N ALA A 55 -1.26 7.88 -7.28
CA ALA A 55 -2.36 8.08 -8.22
C ALA A 55 -1.92 7.93 -9.69
N GLN A 56 -0.66 8.22 -10.01
CA GLN A 56 -0.09 7.99 -11.36
C GLN A 56 0.05 6.51 -11.69
N LEU A 57 0.36 5.66 -10.70
CA LEU A 57 0.50 4.21 -10.88
C LEU A 57 -0.86 3.49 -10.77
N TYR A 58 -1.71 3.95 -9.86
CA TYR A 58 -2.99 3.37 -9.53
C TYR A 58 -4.06 4.47 -9.50
N PRO A 59 -4.84 4.68 -10.57
CA PRO A 59 -5.77 5.80 -10.66
C PRO A 59 -6.85 5.78 -9.56
N SER A 60 -7.24 4.59 -9.07
CA SER A 60 -8.17 4.44 -7.94
C SER A 60 -7.64 5.02 -6.62
N PHE A 61 -6.33 5.22 -6.47
CA PHE A 61 -5.81 5.93 -5.31
C PHE A 61 -6.24 7.40 -5.28
N ALA A 62 -6.66 8.00 -6.39
CA ALA A 62 -7.17 9.36 -6.44
C ALA A 62 -8.59 9.50 -5.84
N GLU A 63 -9.38 8.43 -5.85
CA GLU A 63 -10.72 8.37 -5.23
C GLU A 63 -10.62 8.19 -3.70
N GLY A 64 -9.58 7.49 -3.25
CA GLY A 64 -9.20 7.43 -1.83
C GLY A 64 -10.05 6.44 -1.05
N VAL A 65 -10.29 6.72 0.22
CA VAL A 65 -11.02 5.78 1.11
C VAL A 65 -12.53 5.81 0.87
N GLN A 66 -13.03 6.70 0.01
CA GLN A 66 -14.47 6.85 -0.24
C GLN A 66 -15.11 5.56 -0.76
N ASP A 67 -14.46 4.86 -1.69
CA ASP A 67 -14.99 3.60 -2.21
C ASP A 67 -14.97 2.48 -1.18
N TYR A 68 -13.95 2.44 -0.31
CA TYR A 68 -13.92 1.47 0.78
C TYR A 68 -15.08 1.68 1.76
N VAL A 69 -15.37 2.94 2.14
CA VAL A 69 -16.45 3.25 3.09
C VAL A 69 -17.83 3.09 2.46
N ARG A 70 -17.97 3.28 1.14
CA ARG A 70 -19.26 3.17 0.45
C ARG A 70 -19.73 1.72 0.28
N ASP A 71 -18.81 0.76 0.29
CA ASP A 71 -19.08 -0.66 0.04
C ASP A 71 -19.28 -1.48 1.35
N HIS A 72 -19.34 -0.82 2.52
CA HIS A 72 -19.54 -1.43 3.85
C HIS A 72 -20.66 -0.73 4.63
#